data_AF-M0JGZ0-F1
#
_entry.id   AF-M0JGZ0-F1
#
_cell.length_a   1.000
_cell.length_b   1.000
_cell.length_c   1.000
_cell.angle_alpha   90.00
_cell.angle_beta   90.00
_cell.angle_gamma   90.00
#
_symmetry.space_group_name_H-M   'P 1'
#
loop_
_entity.id
_entity.type
_entity.pdbx_description
1 polymer ?
#
loop_
_entity_poly.entity_id
_entity_poly.type
_entity_poly.pdbx_seq_one_letter_code
_entity_poly.pdbx_strand_id
1 'polypeptide(L)' 'MSESTFLEQTRVHLHKALETDDPDEKNFHLRNALQLCAWDDLTDRAEQNDAD' A
#
# COMPACT_ATOMS: atom_id res chain seq x y z
N MET A 1 8.83 -10.65 0.28
CA MET A 1 8.60 -9.59 1.29
C MET A 1 7.45 -10.05 2.15
N SER A 2 7.45 -9.77 3.46
CA SER A 2 6.34 -10.18 4.34
C SER A 2 5.23 -9.13 4.30
N GLU A 3 3.98 -9.57 4.51
CA GLU A 3 2.76 -8.74 4.69
C GLU A 3 3.00 -7.53 5.62
N SER A 4 3.77 -7.75 6.69
CA SER A 4 4.17 -6.71 7.64
C SER A 4 4.91 -5.52 7.01
N THR A 5 5.70 -5.75 5.95
CA THR A 5 6.44 -4.70 5.24
C THR A 5 5.50 -3.82 4.42
N PHE A 6 4.49 -4.39 3.76
CA PHE A 6 3.53 -3.62 2.97
C PHE A 6 2.62 -2.77 3.85
N LEU A 7 2.18 -3.31 4.99
CA LEU A 7 1.39 -2.59 5.98
C LEU A 7 2.17 -1.39 6.56
N GLU A 8 3.45 -1.59 6.90
CA GLU A 8 4.31 -0.52 7.42
C GLU A 8 4.52 0.59 6.39
N GLN A 9 4.81 0.23 5.14
CA GLN A 9 4.98 1.20 4.06
C GLN A 9 3.69 1.98 3.76
N THR A 10 2.54 1.29 3.82
CA THR A 10 1.23 1.92 3.66
C THR A 10 1.02 3.00 4.73
N ARG A 11 1.32 2.69 5.99
CA ARG A 11 1.22 3.66 7.10
C ARG A 11 2.15 4.86 6.89
N VAL A 12 3.38 4.64 6.43
CA VAL A 12 4.34 5.73 6.15
C VAL A 12 3.78 6.67 5.08
N HIS A 13 3.26 6.14 3.98
CA HIS A 13 2.70 6.97 2.92
C HIS A 13 1.45 7.73 3.36
N LEU A 14 0.56 7.09 4.12
CA LEU A 14 -0.62 7.77 4.67
C LEU A 14 -0.24 8.90 5.64
N HIS A 15 0.78 8.69 6.49
CA HIS A 15 1.25 9.72 7.42
C HIS A 15 1.80 10.94 6.67
N LYS A 16 2.69 10.70 5.69
CA LYS A 16 3.24 11.79 4.86
C LYS A 16 2.14 12.55 4.12
N ALA A 17 1.17 11.84 3.54
CA ALA A 17 0.04 12.49 2.85
C ALA A 17 -0.76 13.43 3.78
N LEU A 18 -0.86 13.14 5.08
CA LEU A 18 -1.54 14.03 6.03
C LEU A 18 -0.73 15.29 6.36
N GLU A 19 0.60 15.19 6.35
CA GLU A 19 1.52 16.29 6.66
C GLU A 19 1.83 17.19 5.45
N THR A 20 1.59 16.70 4.23
CA THR A 20 1.88 17.42 3.00
C THR A 20 0.74 18.37 2.59
N ASP A 21 1.05 19.65 2.43
CA ASP A 21 0.14 20.66 1.85
C ASP A 21 0.21 20.73 0.31
N ASP A 22 1.36 20.37 -0.27
CA ASP A 22 1.51 20.31 -1.72
C ASP A 22 0.60 19.21 -2.33
N PRO A 23 -0.31 19.57 -3.25
CA PRO A 23 -1.30 18.62 -3.76
C PRO A 23 -0.66 17.51 -4.60
N ASP A 24 0.45 17.76 -5.29
CA ASP A 24 1.10 16.76 -6.13
C ASP A 24 1.84 15.72 -5.29
N GLU A 25 2.55 16.16 -4.26
CA GLU A 25 3.23 15.28 -3.30
C GLU A 25 2.22 14.50 -2.43
N LYS A 26 1.13 15.14 -1.98
CA LYS A 26 0.02 14.45 -1.29
C LYS A 26 -0.57 13.36 -2.17
N ASN A 27 -0.86 13.66 -3.44
CA ASN A 27 -1.39 12.69 -4.39
C ASN A 27 -0.40 11.56 -4.69
N PHE A 28 0.90 11.85 -4.77
CA PHE A 28 1.93 10.83 -4.91
C PHE A 28 1.87 9.83 -3.75
N HIS A 29 1.81 10.30 -2.50
CA HIS A 29 1.74 9.42 -1.34
C HIS A 29 0.43 8.62 -1.28
N LEU A 30 -0.71 9.22 -1.60
CA LEU A 30 -1.99 8.51 -1.66
C LEU A 30 -2.01 7.39 -2.71
N ARG A 31 -1.44 7.63 -3.90
CA ARG A 31 -1.33 6.59 -4.94
C ARG A 31 -0.47 5.41 -4.50
N ASN A 32 0.68 5.69 -3.85
CA ASN A 32 1.53 4.63 -3.33
C ASN A 32 0.82 3.80 -2.25
N ALA A 33 0.14 4.44 -1.31
CA ALA A 33 -0.64 3.74 -0.29
C ALA A 33 -1.72 2.82 -0.91
N LEU A 34 -2.46 3.31 -1.91
CA LEU A 34 -3.47 2.52 -2.61
C LEU A 34 -2.87 1.32 -3.36
N GLN A 35 -1.70 1.50 -4.00
CA GLN A 35 -1.01 0.43 -4.70
C GLN A 35 -0.53 -0.66 -3.73
N LEU A 36 -0.02 -0.28 -2.56
CA LEU A 36 0.41 -1.22 -1.53
C LEU A 36 -0.75 -2.04 -0.96
N CYS A 37 -1.92 -1.43 -0.73
CA CYS A 37 -3.12 -2.17 -0.33
C CYS A 37 -3.60 -3.15 -1.41
N ALA A 38 -3.56 -2.76 -2.68
CA ALA A 38 -3.99 -3.63 -3.78
C ALA A 38 -3.06 -4.84 -3.99
N TRP A 39 -1.80 -4.75 -3.57
CA TRP A 39 -0.86 -5.87 -3.58
C TRP A 39 -1.19 -6.91 -2.50
N ASP A 40 -1.72 -6.47 -1.35
CA ASP A 40 -2.19 -7.36 -0.28
C ASP A 40 -3.31 -8.28 -0.82
N ASP A 41 -4.34 -7.67 -1.42
CA ASP A 41 -5.49 -8.38 -2.00
C ASP A 41 -5.12 -9.37 -3.13
N LEU A 42 -4.06 -9.07 -3.89
CA LEU A 42 -3.57 -9.95 -4.97
C LEU A 42 -2.74 -11.11 -4.44
N THR A 43 -1.99 -10.90 -3.36
CA THR A 43 -1.16 -11.95 -2.75
C THR A 43 -2.06 -12.99 -2.08
N ASP A 44 -3.10 -12.56 -1.37
CA ASP A 44 -4.10 -13.45 -0.76
C ASP A 44 -4.83 -14.33 -1.78
N ARG A 45 -5.11 -13.79 -2.98
CA ARG A 45 -5.76 -14.55 -4.06
C ARG A 45 -4.81 -15.51 -4.79
N ALA A 46 -3.52 -15.19 -4.86
CA ALA A 46 -2.54 -16.08 -5.47
C ALA A 46 -2.33 -17.34 -4.62
N GLU A 47 -2.23 -17.18 -3.30
CA GLU A 47 -2.06 -18.33 -2.38
C GLU A 47 -3.28 -19.26 -2.35
N GLN A 48 -4.48 -18.74 -2.62
CA GLN A 48 -5.70 -19.56 -2.70
C GLN A 48 -5.83 -20.38 -3.99
N ASN A 49 -5.19 -19.95 -5.09
CA ASN A 49 -5.25 -20.66 -6.38
C ASN A 49 -4.19 -21.76 -6.54
N ASP A 50 -3.10 -21.71 -5.77
CA ASP A 50 -2.05 -22.74 -5.80
C ASP A 50 -2.40 -23.99 -4.94
N ALA A 51 -3.60 -24.03 -4.35
CA ALA A 51 -4.08 -25.10 -3.48
C ALA A 51 -5.16 -26.02 -4.11
N ASP A 52 -5.43 -25.90 -5.41
CA ASP A 52 -6.34 -26.79 -6.19
C ASP A 52 -5.57 -27.64 -7.21
#